data_AF-A0A2G3PZF4-F1
#
_entry.id   AF-A0A2G3PZF4-F1
#
_cell.length_a   1.000
_cell.length_b   1.000
_cell.length_c   1.000
_cell.angle_alpha   90.00
_cell.angle_beta   90.00
_cell.angle_gamma   90.00
#
_symmetry.space_group_name_H-M   'P 1'
#
loop_
_entity.id
_entity.type
_entity.pdbx_description
1 polymer ?
#
loop_
_entity_poly.entity_id
_entity_poly.type
_entity_poly.pdbx_seq_one_letter_code
_entity_poly.pdbx_strand_id
1 'polypeptide(L)'
;MKYEIKYKKKENIEFESLRIIFNGISFRINKCDLDTESYDVIEYLPGIYIKIYEKYPEFILSEIYNKISTCDTLIKKTILLIKFIRYRRLIEKMQETTILLEVKNMRDDVVIFENRKLLFENKKPYQDPINEKYMSTTNDISQGYDKFEYVDTSKIMYPIQSGGWGNRCIMKQIFGDLNLFHTYNDTYKFFEENEMHYTISQIKYLKNVCSRTGLCKTLLEKFTTNTYISSPENNWSDDITLKEKNGVYKILNGNHRVCCAKIFEIPYVKARVYKQPTCEKIEEHSLDDMKDNYQPITVRRPLNLCLTQDYYNILLKLGINRNHASEILEKGLRGKALIDYIEKTTGKNLLDLYREVNKK
;
A
#
# COMPACT_ATOMS: atom_id res chain seq x y z
N MET A 1 -16.98 5.55 -2.11
CA MET A 1 -17.29 6.29 -3.36
C MET A 1 -17.68 5.31 -4.46
N LYS A 2 -18.60 5.68 -5.36
CA LYS A 2 -19.09 4.82 -6.45
C LYS A 2 -18.84 5.48 -7.81
N TYR A 3 -18.35 4.70 -8.78
CA TYR A 3 -18.06 5.14 -10.14
C TYR A 3 -18.73 4.20 -11.14
N GLU A 4 -19.25 4.75 -12.23
CA GLU A 4 -19.80 4.00 -13.35
C GLU A 4 -18.95 4.28 -14.60
N ILE A 5 -18.41 3.23 -15.22
CA ILE A 5 -17.49 3.34 -16.33
C ILE A 5 -18.00 2.52 -17.50
N LYS A 6 -18.13 3.13 -18.68
CA LYS A 6 -18.75 2.50 -19.87
C LYS A 6 -17.72 2.24 -20.96
N TYR A 7 -17.69 1.00 -21.44
CA TYR A 7 -16.79 0.54 -22.49
C TYR A 7 -17.58 0.01 -23.69
N LYS A 8 -17.20 0.45 -24.90
CA LYS A 8 -17.67 -0.14 -26.16
C LYS A 8 -16.60 -1.06 -26.73
N LYS A 9 -17.01 -2.25 -27.15
CA LYS A 9 -16.05 -3.27 -27.57
C LYS A 9 -15.27 -2.86 -28.83
N LYS A 10 -13.93 -2.84 -28.77
CA LYS A 10 -13.05 -3.00 -29.95
C LYS A 10 -12.34 -4.36 -29.82
N GLU A 11 -12.02 -4.99 -30.95
CA GLU A 11 -11.50 -6.37 -30.99
C GLU A 11 -10.25 -6.51 -30.09
N ASN A 12 -10.27 -7.47 -29.15
CA ASN A 12 -9.33 -7.71 -28.03
C ASN A 12 -9.30 -6.59 -26.96
N ILE A 13 -9.84 -6.86 -25.75
CA ILE A 13 -9.94 -5.87 -24.67
C ILE A 13 -9.28 -6.43 -23.42
N GLU A 14 -7.99 -6.14 -23.25
CA GLU A 14 -7.57 -5.61 -21.96
C GLU A 14 -8.46 -4.38 -21.67
N PHE A 15 -8.99 -4.21 -20.46
CA PHE A 15 -9.52 -2.90 -20.08
C PHE A 15 -8.33 -1.94 -19.89
N GLU A 16 -7.52 -1.72 -20.95
CA GLU A 16 -6.28 -0.93 -20.95
C GLU A 16 -6.49 0.47 -20.38
N SER A 17 -7.75 0.92 -20.43
CA SER A 17 -8.24 2.17 -19.91
C SER A 17 -8.34 2.21 -18.38
N LEU A 18 -8.69 1.13 -17.67
CA LEU A 18 -8.89 1.13 -16.22
C LEU A 18 -7.67 0.57 -15.48
N ARG A 19 -6.97 1.44 -14.76
CA ARG A 19 -5.79 1.09 -13.98
C ARG A 19 -6.01 1.45 -12.52
N ILE A 20 -5.79 0.48 -11.63
CA ILE A 20 -5.81 0.69 -10.17
C ILE A 20 -4.37 0.57 -9.66
N ILE A 21 -3.84 1.63 -9.06
CA ILE A 21 -2.58 1.59 -8.31
C ILE A 21 -2.96 1.42 -6.84
N PHE A 22 -2.60 0.28 -6.26
CA PHE A 22 -2.88 -0.06 -4.86
C PHE A 22 -1.55 -0.26 -4.12
N ASN A 23 -1.25 0.59 -3.13
CA ASN A 23 0.03 0.60 -2.41
C ASN A 23 1.25 0.57 -3.34
N GLY A 24 1.19 1.32 -4.46
CA GLY A 24 2.26 1.39 -5.47
C GLY A 24 2.29 0.23 -6.47
N ILE A 25 1.43 -0.77 -6.32
CA ILE A 25 1.34 -1.89 -7.27
C ILE A 25 0.23 -1.60 -8.28
N SER A 26 0.56 -1.76 -9.57
CA SER A 26 -0.36 -1.50 -10.67
C SER A 26 -1.17 -2.75 -11.04
N PHE A 27 -2.49 -2.64 -10.97
CA PHE A 27 -3.46 -3.66 -11.38
C PHE A 27 -4.20 -3.18 -12.63
N ARG A 28 -4.27 -4.05 -13.63
CA ARG A 28 -5.19 -3.91 -14.76
C ARG A 28 -6.32 -4.90 -14.54
N ILE A 29 -7.54 -4.45 -14.72
CA ILE A 29 -8.69 -5.34 -14.69
C ILE A 29 -8.73 -6.02 -16.06
N ASN A 30 -8.66 -7.34 -16.12
CA ASN A 30 -8.85 -8.10 -17.36
C ASN A 30 -10.19 -8.83 -17.32
N LYS A 31 -10.85 -8.99 -18.48
CA LYS A 31 -12.12 -9.72 -18.56
C LYS A 31 -11.99 -11.17 -18.04
N CYS A 32 -10.83 -11.82 -18.24
CA CYS A 32 -10.56 -13.17 -17.73
C CYS A 32 -10.44 -13.24 -16.20
N ASP A 33 -10.14 -12.12 -15.52
CA ASP A 33 -10.12 -12.10 -14.04
C ASP A 33 -11.54 -12.17 -13.45
N LEU A 34 -12.56 -12.10 -14.31
CA LEU A 34 -13.96 -11.87 -13.99
C LEU A 34 -14.86 -12.90 -14.67
N ASP A 35 -14.31 -14.05 -15.08
CA ASP A 35 -14.97 -15.21 -15.72
C ASP A 35 -15.92 -15.97 -14.77
N THR A 36 -16.71 -15.21 -14.02
CA THR A 36 -17.88 -15.71 -13.32
C THR A 36 -19.09 -15.17 -14.07
N GLU A 37 -19.91 -16.05 -14.63
CA GLU A 37 -21.26 -15.76 -15.16
C GLU A 37 -22.21 -15.12 -14.11
N SER A 38 -21.69 -14.71 -12.96
CA SER A 38 -22.42 -14.06 -11.88
C SER A 38 -22.43 -12.54 -12.06
N TYR A 39 -23.64 -11.97 -12.09
CA TYR A 39 -23.92 -10.55 -11.91
C TYR A 39 -23.63 -10.06 -10.48
N ASP A 40 -22.74 -10.72 -9.74
CA ASP A 40 -22.48 -10.45 -8.33
C ASP A 40 -21.35 -9.43 -8.15
N VAL A 41 -21.40 -8.72 -7.02
CA VAL A 41 -20.37 -7.76 -6.63
C VAL A 41 -19.15 -8.54 -6.13
N ILE A 42 -17.99 -8.34 -6.77
CA ILE A 42 -16.73 -8.99 -6.41
C ILE A 42 -15.84 -7.99 -5.69
N GLU A 43 -15.26 -8.38 -4.56
CA GLU A 43 -14.18 -7.62 -3.92
C GLU A 43 -12.86 -7.91 -4.63
N TYR A 44 -12.42 -6.99 -5.48
CA TYR A 44 -11.26 -7.18 -6.35
C TYR A 44 -9.94 -6.95 -5.61
N LEU A 45 -9.90 -5.95 -4.73
CA LEU A 45 -8.83 -5.63 -3.79
C LEU A 45 -9.48 -5.30 -2.44
N PRO A 46 -8.75 -5.31 -1.30
CA PRO A 46 -9.33 -4.98 0.01
C PRO A 46 -10.15 -3.68 -0.04
N GLY A 47 -11.46 -3.79 0.17
CA GLY A 47 -12.39 -2.66 0.17
C GLY A 47 -12.58 -1.97 -1.19
N ILE A 48 -12.22 -2.61 -2.30
CA ILE A 48 -12.48 -2.16 -3.67
C ILE A 48 -13.35 -3.21 -4.35
N TYR A 49 -14.60 -2.85 -4.62
CA TYR A 49 -15.60 -3.73 -5.18
C TYR A 49 -15.88 -3.41 -6.63
N ILE A 50 -16.06 -4.43 -7.45
CA ILE A 50 -16.33 -4.33 -8.88
C ILE A 50 -17.59 -5.12 -9.20
N LYS A 51 -18.46 -4.52 -10.00
CA LYS A 51 -19.60 -5.19 -10.62
C LYS A 51 -19.65 -4.87 -12.10
N ILE A 52 -19.87 -5.87 -12.94
CA ILE A 52 -19.88 -5.70 -14.39
C ILE A 52 -21.26 -6.02 -14.94
N TYR A 53 -21.74 -5.16 -15.83
CA TYR A 53 -22.96 -5.34 -16.58
C TYR A 53 -22.64 -5.42 -18.05
N GLU A 54 -23.03 -6.51 -18.68
CA GLU A 54 -23.01 -6.64 -20.12
C GLU A 54 -24.43 -6.49 -20.64
N LYS A 55 -24.70 -5.43 -21.39
CA LYS A 55 -26.03 -5.23 -21.96
C LYS A 55 -26.14 -6.01 -23.27
N TYR A 56 -26.82 -7.15 -23.22
CA TYR A 56 -27.24 -7.86 -24.43
C TYR A 56 -28.54 -7.26 -24.96
N PRO A 57 -28.64 -6.92 -26.25
CA PRO A 57 -29.92 -6.73 -26.91
C PRO A 57 -30.60 -8.11 -27.10
N GLU A 58 -31.09 -8.71 -26.02
CA GLU A 58 -31.72 -10.05 -25.99
C GLU A 58 -32.93 -10.16 -26.92
N PHE A 59 -33.68 -9.06 -27.07
CA PHE A 59 -34.90 -9.00 -27.86
C PHE A 59 -34.69 -9.46 -29.32
N ILE A 60 -33.60 -9.02 -29.95
CA ILE A 60 -33.34 -9.29 -31.38
C ILE A 60 -32.92 -10.75 -31.60
N LEU A 61 -32.13 -11.33 -30.70
CA LEU A 61 -31.68 -12.73 -30.81
C LEU A 61 -32.83 -13.69 -30.58
N SER A 62 -33.72 -13.40 -29.63
CA SER A 62 -34.92 -14.20 -29.37
C SER A 62 -35.89 -14.20 -30.56
N GLU A 63 -36.08 -13.04 -31.22
CA GLU A 63 -36.96 -12.92 -32.39
C GLU A 63 -36.41 -13.69 -33.60
N ILE A 64 -35.10 -13.64 -33.85
CA ILE A 64 -34.45 -14.39 -34.93
C ILE A 64 -34.47 -15.90 -34.62
N TYR A 65 -34.23 -16.30 -33.36
CA TYR A 65 -34.29 -17.69 -32.94
C TYR A 65 -35.70 -18.27 -33.11
N ASN A 66 -36.73 -17.54 -32.69
CA ASN A 66 -38.13 -17.94 -32.88
C ASN A 66 -38.48 -18.04 -34.36
N LYS A 67 -37.99 -17.12 -35.20
CA LYS A 67 -38.18 -17.21 -36.66
C LYS A 67 -37.46 -18.42 -37.28
N ILE A 68 -36.33 -18.87 -36.72
CA ILE A 68 -35.62 -20.08 -37.17
C ILE A 68 -36.39 -21.35 -36.76
N SER A 69 -36.92 -21.38 -35.52
CA SER A 69 -37.60 -22.55 -34.97
C SER A 69 -38.95 -22.83 -35.65
N THR A 70 -39.66 -21.79 -36.08
CA THR A 70 -40.97 -21.90 -36.75
C THR A 70 -40.91 -21.94 -38.28
N CYS A 71 -39.72 -22.05 -38.89
CA CYS A 71 -39.58 -22.02 -40.34
C CYS A 71 -39.54 -23.43 -40.93
N ASP A 72 -40.42 -23.77 -41.88
CA ASP A 72 -40.52 -25.15 -42.39
C ASP A 72 -39.56 -25.47 -43.55
N THR A 73 -38.88 -24.46 -44.10
CA THR A 73 -38.05 -24.61 -45.31
C THR A 73 -36.56 -24.55 -44.99
N LEU A 74 -35.83 -25.58 -45.41
CA LEU A 74 -34.38 -25.72 -45.16
C LEU A 74 -33.59 -24.50 -45.67
N ILE A 75 -33.91 -24.01 -46.87
CA ILE A 75 -33.24 -22.84 -47.48
C ILE A 75 -33.46 -21.58 -46.62
N LYS A 76 -34.68 -21.36 -46.13
CA LYS A 76 -35.00 -20.21 -45.27
C LYS A 76 -34.33 -20.33 -43.90
N LYS A 77 -34.29 -21.54 -43.31
CA LYS A 77 -33.52 -21.80 -42.07
C LYS A 77 -32.04 -21.45 -42.25
N THR A 78 -31.41 -21.88 -43.34
CA THR A 78 -29.98 -21.59 -43.61
C THR A 78 -29.72 -20.09 -43.74
N ILE A 79 -30.58 -19.35 -44.47
CA ILE A 79 -30.47 -17.88 -44.58
C ILE A 79 -30.62 -17.20 -43.22
N LEU A 80 -31.59 -17.64 -42.41
CA LEU A 80 -31.81 -17.10 -41.07
C LEU A 80 -30.65 -17.44 -40.12
N LEU A 81 -30.04 -18.63 -40.23
CA LEU A 81 -28.85 -19.01 -39.46
C LEU A 81 -27.64 -18.14 -39.81
N ILE A 82 -27.41 -17.86 -41.10
CA ILE A 82 -26.34 -16.94 -41.54
C ILE A 82 -26.60 -15.53 -41.02
N LYS A 83 -27.85 -15.06 -41.07
CA LYS A 83 -28.26 -13.77 -40.48
C LYS A 83 -28.02 -13.77 -38.97
N PHE A 84 -28.38 -14.83 -38.26
CA PHE A 84 -28.16 -14.99 -36.82
C PHE A 84 -26.67 -14.94 -36.47
N ILE A 85 -25.82 -15.67 -37.20
CA ILE A 85 -24.35 -15.66 -36.99
C ILE A 85 -23.78 -14.27 -37.26
N ARG A 86 -24.20 -13.59 -38.33
CA ARG A 86 -23.77 -12.22 -38.64
C ARG A 86 -24.23 -11.22 -37.58
N TYR A 87 -25.49 -11.32 -37.15
CA TYR A 87 -26.05 -10.46 -36.10
C TYR A 87 -25.37 -10.70 -34.77
N ARG A 88 -25.12 -11.96 -34.40
CA ARG A 88 -24.36 -12.31 -33.19
C ARG A 88 -22.98 -11.68 -33.21
N ARG A 89 -22.25 -11.76 -34.33
CA ARG A 89 -20.95 -11.08 -34.49
C ARG A 89 -21.06 -9.55 -34.41
N LEU A 90 -22.12 -8.96 -34.94
CA LEU A 90 -22.39 -7.51 -34.85
C LEU A 90 -22.75 -7.07 -33.43
N ILE A 91 -23.58 -7.83 -32.73
CA ILE A 91 -23.94 -7.61 -31.33
C ILE A 91 -22.71 -7.76 -30.44
N GLU A 92 -21.90 -8.78 -30.68
CA GLU A 92 -20.61 -8.94 -30.01
C GLU A 92 -19.75 -7.69 -30.23
N LYS A 93 -19.74 -7.05 -31.41
CA LYS A 93 -19.02 -5.79 -31.66
C LYS A 93 -19.68 -4.54 -31.05
N MET A 94 -21.00 -4.57 -30.81
CA MET A 94 -21.76 -3.46 -30.23
C MET A 94 -21.96 -3.55 -28.72
N GLN A 95 -21.44 -4.61 -28.11
CA GLN A 95 -21.59 -4.88 -26.69
C GLN A 95 -21.01 -3.72 -25.87
N GLU A 96 -21.88 -3.10 -25.08
CA GLU A 96 -21.50 -2.09 -24.11
C GLU A 96 -21.35 -2.78 -22.74
N THR A 97 -20.14 -2.71 -22.19
CA THR A 97 -19.81 -3.23 -20.87
C THR A 97 -19.76 -2.05 -19.91
N THR A 98 -20.56 -2.10 -18.85
CA THR A 98 -20.53 -1.11 -17.77
C THR A 98 -19.85 -1.73 -16.56
N ILE A 99 -18.81 -1.08 -16.03
CA ILE A 99 -18.15 -1.43 -14.78
C ILE A 99 -18.62 -0.45 -13.71
N LEU A 100 -19.23 -0.96 -12.64
CA LEU A 100 -19.45 -0.24 -11.41
C LEU A 100 -18.30 -0.53 -10.45
N LEU A 101 -17.61 0.51 -10.03
CA LEU A 101 -16.51 0.45 -9.07
C LEU A 101 -16.95 1.13 -7.78
N GLU A 102 -16.90 0.41 -6.67
CA GLU A 102 -17.14 0.96 -5.34
C GLU A 102 -15.86 0.89 -4.51
N VAL A 103 -15.33 2.06 -4.16
CA VAL A 103 -14.13 2.22 -3.34
C VAL A 103 -14.55 2.56 -1.92
N LYS A 104 -14.30 1.65 -1.00
CA LYS A 104 -14.51 1.81 0.44
C LYS A 104 -13.22 1.92 1.23
N ASN A 105 -12.10 1.50 0.65
CA ASN A 105 -10.81 1.57 1.30
C ASN A 105 -10.32 3.02 1.42
N MET A 106 -10.38 3.56 2.64
CA MET A 106 -9.84 4.87 3.00
C MET A 106 -8.47 4.75 3.69
N ARG A 107 -7.97 3.52 3.84
CA ARG A 107 -6.75 3.19 4.59
C ARG A 107 -5.49 3.23 3.71
N ASP A 108 -5.58 2.66 2.53
CA ASP A 108 -4.43 2.36 1.67
C ASP A 108 -4.25 3.40 0.56
N ASP A 109 -3.07 3.43 -0.06
CA ASP A 109 -2.85 4.24 -1.26
C ASP A 109 -3.64 3.61 -2.41
N VAL A 110 -4.66 4.32 -2.89
CA VAL A 110 -5.51 3.87 -3.99
C VAL A 110 -5.61 4.98 -5.01
N VAL A 111 -5.07 4.75 -6.21
CA VAL A 111 -5.18 5.69 -7.33
C VAL A 111 -5.82 4.96 -8.50
N ILE A 112 -6.89 5.53 -9.05
CA ILE A 112 -7.65 4.92 -10.14
C ILE A 112 -7.61 5.85 -11.34
N PHE A 113 -7.23 5.30 -12.48
CA PHE A 113 -7.21 5.99 -13.76
C PHE A 113 -8.18 5.34 -14.73
N GLU A 114 -8.88 6.17 -15.51
CA GLU A 114 -9.59 5.77 -16.72
C GLU A 114 -8.98 6.52 -17.90
N ASN A 115 -8.49 5.80 -18.91
CA ASN A 115 -7.86 6.39 -20.11
C ASN A 115 -6.78 7.42 -19.74
N ARG A 116 -5.94 7.09 -18.74
CA ARG A 116 -4.90 7.98 -18.16
C ARG A 116 -5.44 9.23 -17.42
N LYS A 117 -6.76 9.42 -17.35
CA LYS A 117 -7.40 10.46 -16.54
C LYS A 117 -7.60 9.96 -15.11
N LEU A 118 -7.20 10.75 -14.14
CA LEU A 118 -7.42 10.45 -12.72
C LEU A 118 -8.93 10.45 -12.42
N LEU A 119 -9.44 9.34 -11.87
CA LEU A 119 -10.83 9.20 -11.41
C LEU A 119 -10.96 9.31 -9.90
N PHE A 120 -9.98 8.72 -9.19
CA PHE A 120 -9.96 8.69 -7.74
C PHE A 120 -8.51 8.67 -7.25
N GLU A 121 -8.26 9.39 -6.18
CA GLU A 121 -7.02 9.34 -5.45
C GLU A 121 -7.32 9.33 -3.96
N ASN A 122 -6.88 8.28 -3.28
CA ASN A 122 -6.67 8.27 -1.85
C ASN A 122 -5.18 8.02 -1.63
N LYS A 123 -4.49 8.99 -1.05
CA LYS A 123 -3.13 8.78 -0.56
C LYS A 123 -3.20 8.62 0.95
N LYS A 124 -2.56 7.57 1.46
CA LYS A 124 -2.42 7.35 2.89
C LYS A 124 -1.74 8.58 3.49
N PRO A 125 -2.31 9.18 4.54
CA PRO A 125 -1.64 10.26 5.24
C PRO A 125 -0.36 9.72 5.86
N TYR A 126 0.74 10.44 5.67
CA TYR A 126 2.00 10.05 6.25
C TYR A 126 1.89 10.14 7.77
N GLN A 127 2.15 9.03 8.48
CA GLN A 127 1.93 8.97 9.94
C GLN A 127 3.05 9.69 10.73
N ASP A 128 4.24 9.81 10.16
CA ASP A 128 5.28 10.74 10.61
C ASP A 128 5.03 12.17 10.05
N PRO A 129 4.65 13.16 10.87
CA PRO A 129 4.33 14.52 10.42
C PRO A 129 5.46 15.24 9.67
N ILE A 130 6.69 14.73 9.79
CA ILE A 130 7.90 15.31 9.23
C ILE A 130 8.10 14.92 7.76
N ASN A 131 7.66 13.72 7.38
CA ASN A 131 8.06 13.12 6.10
C ASN A 131 7.32 13.70 4.91
N GLU A 132 6.11 14.20 5.12
CA GLU A 132 5.34 14.94 4.10
C GLU A 132 6.09 16.20 3.65
N LYS A 133 6.78 16.90 4.56
CA LYS A 133 7.61 18.07 4.25
C LYS A 133 8.89 17.73 3.48
N TYR A 134 9.39 16.50 3.60
CA TYR A 134 10.63 16.07 2.96
C TYR A 134 10.44 15.67 1.48
N MET A 135 9.29 15.06 1.13
CA MET A 135 9.04 14.50 -0.20
C MET A 135 8.58 15.51 -1.27
N SER A 136 8.17 16.73 -0.90
CA SER A 136 7.51 17.70 -1.78
C SER A 136 8.43 18.55 -2.67
N THR A 137 9.74 18.28 -2.76
CA THR A 137 10.69 19.15 -3.49
C THR A 137 11.66 18.35 -4.36
N THR A 138 11.80 18.78 -5.62
CA THR A 138 12.47 18.09 -6.74
C THR A 138 14.00 18.02 -6.65
N ASN A 139 14.54 17.04 -7.41
CA ASN A 139 15.91 16.75 -7.84
C ASN A 139 17.06 16.71 -6.80
N ASP A 140 17.51 15.49 -6.52
CA ASP A 140 18.72 15.14 -5.76
C ASP A 140 19.98 15.42 -6.59
N ILE A 141 20.66 16.53 -6.33
CA ILE A 141 22.07 16.69 -6.68
C ILE A 141 22.81 16.98 -5.38
N SER A 142 23.57 16.00 -4.89
CA SER A 142 24.31 16.10 -3.64
C SER A 142 25.74 16.58 -3.87
N GLN A 143 26.03 17.80 -3.44
CA GLN A 143 27.35 18.18 -2.95
C GLN A 143 27.13 18.86 -1.60
N GLY A 144 27.73 18.33 -0.52
CA GLY A 144 27.50 18.84 0.83
C GLY A 144 28.78 18.78 1.65
N TYR A 145 28.98 19.78 2.51
CA TYR A 145 30.05 19.83 3.50
C TYR A 145 29.56 19.20 4.81
N ASP A 146 30.44 18.44 5.46
CA ASP A 146 30.17 17.73 6.70
C ASP A 146 30.35 18.64 7.93
N LYS A 147 29.32 18.73 8.78
CA LYS A 147 29.45 19.33 10.11
C LYS A 147 28.83 18.42 11.18
N PHE A 148 29.53 18.30 12.31
CA PHE A 148 28.94 17.72 13.52
C PHE A 148 28.12 18.77 14.26
N GLU A 149 26.85 18.50 14.50
CA GLU A 149 25.94 19.36 15.26
C GLU A 149 25.00 18.53 16.14
N TYR A 150 24.46 19.16 17.19
CA TYR A 150 23.36 18.59 17.96
C TYR A 150 22.05 18.89 17.21
N VAL A 151 21.37 17.83 16.80
CA VAL A 151 20.14 17.91 16.00
C VAL A 151 18.95 17.55 16.89
N ASP A 152 17.92 18.40 16.81
CA ASP A 152 16.62 18.16 17.42
C ASP A 152 15.97 16.91 16.82
N THR A 153 15.72 15.90 17.65
CA THR A 153 15.19 14.61 17.19
C THR A 153 13.76 14.69 16.65
N SER A 154 13.02 15.75 17.00
CA SER A 154 11.70 16.03 16.44
C SER A 154 11.74 16.48 14.97
N LYS A 155 12.93 16.75 14.42
CA LYS A 155 13.14 17.11 13.01
C LYS A 155 13.70 15.97 12.16
N ILE A 156 14.05 14.85 12.79
CA ILE A 156 14.58 13.68 12.10
C ILE A 156 13.44 12.72 11.76
N MET A 157 13.40 12.21 10.53
CA MET A 157 12.40 11.22 10.10
C MET A 157 12.53 9.92 10.90
N TYR A 158 11.44 9.19 11.15
CA TYR A 158 11.53 7.79 11.59
C TYR A 158 12.25 6.92 10.54
N PRO A 159 13.04 5.91 10.95
CA PRO A 159 13.74 5.03 10.00
C PRO A 159 12.77 4.32 9.05
N ILE A 160 13.04 4.42 7.75
CA ILE A 160 12.27 3.73 6.70
C ILE A 160 12.75 2.28 6.53
N GLN A 161 14.01 2.00 6.91
CA GLN A 161 14.60 0.67 6.90
C GLN A 161 15.62 0.54 8.04
N SER A 162 15.35 -0.34 9.00
CA SER A 162 16.35 -0.75 9.99
C SER A 162 17.06 -1.98 9.43
N GLY A 163 18.35 -1.84 9.12
CA GLY A 163 19.16 -2.93 8.59
C GLY A 163 19.20 -4.17 9.51
N GLY A 164 19.49 -5.33 8.94
CA GLY A 164 19.51 -6.62 9.63
C GLY A 164 18.19 -7.39 9.56
N TRP A 165 18.26 -8.69 9.88
CA TRP A 165 17.12 -9.62 9.89
C TRP A 165 16.13 -9.29 11.03
N GLY A 166 14.86 -9.65 10.86
CA GLY A 166 13.75 -9.31 11.77
C GLY A 166 13.98 -9.62 13.25
N ASN A 167 14.78 -10.64 13.57
CA ASN A 167 15.05 -11.10 14.94
C ASN A 167 15.93 -10.15 15.76
N ARG A 168 16.55 -9.13 15.14
CA ARG A 168 17.39 -8.15 15.87
C ARG A 168 16.58 -7.09 16.60
N CYS A 169 15.31 -6.90 16.21
CA CYS A 169 14.40 -5.94 16.83
C CYS A 169 13.16 -6.67 17.32
N ILE A 170 12.94 -6.68 18.63
CA ILE A 170 11.77 -7.34 19.24
C ILE A 170 10.44 -6.80 18.67
N MET A 171 10.40 -5.52 18.27
CA MET A 171 9.21 -4.94 17.69
C MET A 171 8.97 -5.43 16.26
N LYS A 172 10.03 -5.57 15.44
CA LYS A 172 9.92 -6.22 14.13
C LYS A 172 9.46 -7.67 14.28
N GLN A 173 9.94 -8.37 15.31
CA GLN A 173 9.50 -9.73 15.59
C GLN A 173 8.02 -9.79 16.00
N ILE A 174 7.57 -8.95 16.94
CA ILE A 174 6.17 -8.92 17.38
C ILE A 174 5.23 -8.63 16.21
N PHE A 175 5.50 -7.57 15.44
CA PHE A 175 4.66 -7.23 14.29
C PHE A 175 4.79 -8.26 13.16
N GLY A 176 5.97 -8.86 13.00
CA GLY A 176 6.26 -9.91 12.02
C GLY A 176 5.49 -11.20 12.27
N ASP A 177 5.58 -11.74 13.50
CA ASP A 177 4.93 -12.99 13.88
C ASP A 177 3.39 -12.85 13.88
N LEU A 178 2.89 -11.62 14.09
CA LEU A 178 1.48 -11.27 13.93
C LEU A 178 1.06 -10.97 12.48
N ASN A 179 1.99 -11.06 11.52
CA ASN A 179 1.80 -10.70 10.10
C ASN A 179 1.29 -9.26 9.86
N LEU A 180 1.52 -8.36 10.81
CA LEU A 180 1.21 -6.92 10.68
C LEU A 180 2.32 -6.16 9.95
N PHE A 181 3.54 -6.71 9.93
CA PHE A 181 4.70 -6.18 9.25
C PHE A 181 5.49 -7.29 8.58
N HIS A 182 6.02 -7.04 7.38
CA HIS A 182 7.01 -7.92 6.76
C HIS A 182 7.91 -7.10 5.82
N THR A 183 9.05 -7.69 5.46
CA THR A 183 10.08 -7.05 4.63
C THR A 183 10.00 -7.48 3.16
N TYR A 184 9.16 -8.47 2.82
CA TYR A 184 9.11 -9.09 1.48
C TYR A 184 7.77 -8.83 0.78
N ASN A 185 7.79 -8.68 -0.55
CA ASN A 185 6.81 -7.88 -1.31
C ASN A 185 5.53 -8.58 -1.79
N ASP A 186 5.23 -9.80 -1.35
CA ASP A 186 4.19 -10.60 -2.03
C ASP A 186 2.89 -10.76 -1.24
N THR A 187 2.75 -10.13 -0.07
CA THR A 187 1.56 -10.24 0.80
C THR A 187 1.07 -8.89 1.32
N TYR A 188 -0.18 -8.83 1.78
CA TYR A 188 -0.75 -7.58 2.30
C TYR A 188 0.06 -7.06 3.50
N LYS A 189 0.34 -5.75 3.52
CA LYS A 189 1.15 -5.10 4.56
C LYS A 189 0.31 -4.09 5.32
N PHE A 190 0.17 -4.28 6.64
CA PHE A 190 -0.51 -3.31 7.49
C PHE A 190 0.40 -2.12 7.81
N PHE A 191 1.62 -2.36 8.26
CA PHE A 191 2.52 -1.29 8.66
C PHE A 191 3.71 -1.18 7.73
N GLU A 192 3.99 0.02 7.22
CA GLU A 192 5.34 0.36 6.78
C GLU A 192 6.29 0.42 7.98
N GLU A 193 7.61 0.27 7.77
CA GLU A 193 8.53 0.13 8.89
C GLU A 193 8.61 1.41 9.75
N ASN A 194 8.66 2.56 9.10
CA ASN A 194 8.57 3.87 9.74
C ASN A 194 7.25 4.07 10.51
N GLU A 195 6.12 3.62 9.94
CA GLU A 195 4.80 3.69 10.56
C GLU A 195 4.74 2.81 11.81
N MET A 196 5.32 1.62 11.75
CA MET A 196 5.49 0.73 12.90
C MET A 196 6.29 1.43 14.00
N HIS A 197 7.47 2.01 13.70
CA HIS A 197 8.29 2.71 14.69
C HIS A 197 7.58 3.93 15.30
N TYR A 198 6.90 4.73 14.47
CA TYR A 198 6.07 5.83 14.94
C TYR A 198 4.97 5.33 15.88
N THR A 199 4.26 4.26 15.50
CA THR A 199 3.20 3.65 16.31
C THR A 199 3.71 3.20 17.67
N ILE A 200 4.87 2.53 17.72
CA ILE A 200 5.49 2.07 18.96
C ILE A 200 5.79 3.24 19.90
N SER A 201 6.26 4.39 19.38
CA SER A 201 6.53 5.59 20.18
C SER A 201 5.30 6.09 20.95
N GLN A 202 4.10 5.80 20.44
CA GLN A 202 2.83 6.25 21.00
C GLN A 202 2.23 5.24 22.01
N ILE A 203 2.78 4.02 22.13
CA ILE A 203 2.20 2.94 22.93
C ILE A 203 3.14 2.58 24.09
N LYS A 204 2.76 3.00 25.31
CA LYS A 204 3.60 2.91 26.52
C LYS A 204 4.11 1.49 26.83
N TYR A 205 3.27 0.47 26.72
CA TYR A 205 3.69 -0.89 27.05
C TYR A 205 4.67 -1.48 26.00
N LEU A 206 4.54 -1.11 24.72
CA LEU A 206 5.50 -1.49 23.67
C LEU A 206 6.84 -0.77 23.86
N LYS A 207 6.83 0.53 24.21
CA LYS A 207 8.05 1.26 24.60
C LYS A 207 8.79 0.54 25.74
N ASN A 208 8.05 0.12 26.76
CA ASN A 208 8.63 -0.60 27.91
C ASN A 208 9.29 -1.91 27.48
N VAL A 209 8.66 -2.70 26.59
CA VAL A 209 9.29 -3.93 26.06
C VAL A 209 10.55 -3.60 25.26
N CYS A 210 10.48 -2.62 24.35
CA CYS A 210 11.61 -2.20 23.53
C CYS A 210 12.81 -1.78 24.40
N SER A 211 12.58 -0.97 25.43
CA SER A 211 13.63 -0.43 26.33
C SER A 211 14.43 -1.49 27.09
N ARG A 212 13.88 -2.70 27.25
CA ARG A 212 14.48 -3.79 28.02
C ARG A 212 15.32 -4.74 27.17
N THR A 213 15.27 -4.60 25.85
CA THR A 213 16.08 -5.44 24.96
C THR A 213 17.54 -5.02 24.97
N GLY A 214 18.47 -5.98 24.88
CA GLY A 214 19.90 -5.71 25.05
C GLY A 214 20.44 -4.59 24.16
N LEU A 215 20.04 -4.55 22.88
CA LEU A 215 20.50 -3.52 21.94
C LEU A 215 19.93 -2.13 22.26
N CYS A 216 18.62 -2.00 22.51
CA CYS A 216 18.02 -0.71 22.84
C CYS A 216 18.42 -0.23 24.23
N LYS A 217 18.49 -1.13 25.23
CA LYS A 217 18.91 -0.84 26.60
C LYS A 217 20.32 -0.24 26.63
N THR A 218 21.27 -0.84 25.91
CA THR A 218 22.65 -0.35 25.86
C THR A 218 22.73 1.05 25.23
N LEU A 219 21.96 1.31 24.17
CA LEU A 219 21.92 2.64 23.55
C LEU A 219 21.25 3.69 24.45
N LEU A 220 20.19 3.30 25.16
CA LEU A 220 19.54 4.15 26.16
C LEU A 220 20.51 4.53 27.27
N GLU A 221 21.24 3.57 27.82
CA GLU A 221 22.29 3.82 28.81
C GLU A 221 23.30 4.83 28.25
N LYS A 222 23.82 4.62 27.03
CA LYS A 222 24.74 5.58 26.39
C LYS A 222 24.16 6.99 26.26
N PHE A 223 22.88 7.14 25.92
CA PHE A 223 22.23 8.45 25.83
C PHE A 223 22.14 9.11 27.21
N THR A 224 21.79 8.35 28.25
CA THR A 224 21.66 8.87 29.61
C THR A 224 22.99 9.19 30.29
N THR A 225 24.05 8.43 30.00
CA THR A 225 25.37 8.62 30.60
C THR A 225 26.30 9.48 29.76
N ASN A 226 25.85 9.97 28.61
CA ASN A 226 26.64 10.75 27.65
C ASN A 226 27.95 10.05 27.22
N THR A 227 27.92 8.73 27.05
CA THR A 227 29.09 7.89 26.68
C THR A 227 29.13 7.55 25.19
N TYR A 228 28.35 8.25 24.37
CA TYR A 228 28.36 8.12 22.92
C TYR A 228 29.74 8.46 22.35
N ILE A 229 30.37 7.52 21.63
CA ILE A 229 31.69 7.73 21.02
C ILE A 229 31.49 8.35 19.65
N SER A 230 31.66 9.66 19.51
CA SER A 230 31.75 10.30 18.20
C SER A 230 33.21 10.50 17.81
N SER A 231 33.66 9.83 16.74
CA SER A 231 35.01 10.00 16.22
C SER A 231 35.01 10.02 14.68
N PRO A 232 35.57 11.06 14.04
CA PRO A 232 35.74 11.11 12.59
C PRO A 232 36.71 10.03 12.07
N GLU A 233 37.60 9.52 12.93
CA GLU A 233 38.76 8.71 12.55
C GLU A 233 38.60 7.22 12.90
N ASN A 234 37.50 6.84 13.55
CA ASN A 234 37.35 5.50 14.13
C ASN A 234 36.14 4.76 13.54
N ASN A 235 36.37 3.58 12.95
CA ASN A 235 35.34 2.74 12.33
C ASN A 235 34.30 2.17 13.32
N TRP A 236 34.53 2.35 14.62
CA TRP A 236 33.64 1.94 15.71
C TRP A 236 32.81 3.09 16.28
N SER A 237 32.71 4.22 15.57
CA SER A 237 31.98 5.39 16.07
C SER A 237 30.46 5.15 16.17
N ASP A 238 29.87 5.73 17.22
CA ASP A 238 28.43 5.79 17.40
C ASP A 238 27.77 6.87 16.51
N ASP A 239 28.46 7.34 15.45
CA ASP A 239 28.04 8.47 14.62
C ASP A 239 26.68 8.22 13.95
N ILE A 240 25.76 9.17 14.15
CA ILE A 240 24.55 9.31 13.34
C ILE A 240 24.90 10.20 12.15
N THR A 241 24.48 9.79 10.96
CA THR A 241 24.69 10.56 9.74
C THR A 241 23.35 10.95 9.17
N LEU A 242 23.14 12.24 8.94
CA LEU A 242 21.89 12.81 8.47
C LEU A 242 22.10 13.63 7.20
N LYS A 243 21.09 13.64 6.34
CA LYS A 243 20.95 14.59 5.22
C LYS A 243 19.87 15.59 5.57
N GLU A 244 20.22 16.87 5.65
CA GLU A 244 19.28 17.95 5.92
C GLU A 244 18.67 18.47 4.62
N LYS A 245 17.35 18.67 4.63
CA LYS A 245 16.58 19.25 3.53
C LYS A 245 15.41 20.03 4.11
N ASN A 246 15.36 21.34 3.88
CA ASN A 246 14.29 22.23 4.35
C ASN A 246 14.02 22.12 5.86
N GLY A 247 15.07 21.99 6.68
CA GLY A 247 14.97 21.86 8.13
C GLY A 247 14.52 20.49 8.64
N VAL A 248 14.39 19.51 7.74
CA VAL A 248 14.07 18.10 8.04
C VAL A 248 15.27 17.22 7.74
N TYR A 249 15.48 16.18 8.55
CA TYR A 249 16.66 15.33 8.45
C TYR A 249 16.32 13.88 8.08
N LYS A 250 16.82 13.41 6.94
CA LYS A 250 16.80 12.01 6.53
C LYS A 250 18.01 11.27 7.09
N ILE A 251 17.79 10.05 7.57
CA ILE A 251 18.87 9.21 8.11
C ILE A 251 19.66 8.59 6.94
N LEU A 252 20.97 8.81 6.94
CA LEU A 252 21.92 8.11 6.06
C LEU A 252 22.59 6.93 6.79
N ASN A 253 22.91 7.12 8.07
CA ASN A 253 23.47 6.07 8.94
C ASN A 253 22.99 6.24 10.38
N GLY A 254 22.89 5.13 11.11
CA GLY A 254 22.48 5.13 12.51
C GLY A 254 20.98 4.97 12.74
N ASN A 255 20.27 4.28 11.83
CA ASN A 255 18.82 4.00 11.94
C ASN A 255 18.39 3.54 13.34
N HIS A 256 19.10 2.59 13.95
CA HIS A 256 18.74 2.08 15.28
C HIS A 256 18.96 3.12 16.40
N ARG A 257 20.01 3.94 16.30
CA ARG A 257 20.31 5.03 17.26
C ARG A 257 19.24 6.12 17.19
N VAL A 258 18.86 6.53 15.97
CA VAL A 258 17.76 7.49 15.76
C VAL A 258 16.43 6.90 16.22
N CYS A 259 16.16 5.62 15.93
CA CYS A 259 14.96 4.92 16.41
C CYS A 259 14.84 5.00 17.93
N CYS A 260 15.89 4.63 18.66
CA CYS A 260 15.91 4.73 20.12
C CYS A 260 15.71 6.18 20.58
N ALA A 261 16.44 7.13 20.00
CA ALA A 261 16.32 8.54 20.37
C ALA A 261 14.88 9.06 20.21
N LYS A 262 14.20 8.72 19.12
CA LYS A 262 12.82 9.14 18.86
C LYS A 262 11.80 8.42 19.74
N ILE A 263 11.87 7.09 19.85
CA ILE A 263 10.92 6.29 20.64
C ILE A 263 10.97 6.66 22.13
N PHE A 264 12.17 6.95 22.64
CA PHE A 264 12.40 7.28 24.04
C PHE A 264 12.55 8.78 24.31
N GLU A 265 12.13 9.62 23.37
CA GLU A 265 11.98 11.07 23.55
C GLU A 265 13.30 11.76 23.98
N ILE A 266 14.45 11.27 23.50
CA ILE A 266 15.74 11.95 23.65
C ILE A 266 15.69 13.23 22.79
N PRO A 267 15.84 14.44 23.37
CA PRO A 267 15.52 15.68 22.65
C PRO A 267 16.54 16.04 21.57
N TYR A 268 17.82 15.72 21.78
CA TYR A 268 18.90 16.05 20.85
C TYR A 268 19.85 14.87 20.67
N VAL A 269 20.36 14.72 19.44
CA VAL A 269 21.41 13.75 19.12
C VAL A 269 22.57 14.44 18.43
N LYS A 270 23.80 14.03 18.77
CA LYS A 270 24.99 14.47 18.06
C LYS A 270 25.07 13.71 16.73
N ALA A 271 25.07 14.43 15.61
CA ALA A 271 25.07 13.84 14.29
C ALA A 271 25.99 14.59 13.33
N ARG A 272 26.51 13.86 12.34
CA ARG A 272 27.15 14.41 11.14
C ARG A 272 26.05 14.76 10.14
N VAL A 273 25.98 16.03 9.76
CA VAL A 273 24.92 16.55 8.89
C VAL A 273 25.51 16.97 7.56
N TYR A 274 25.02 16.34 6.48
CA TYR A 274 25.20 16.79 5.11
C TYR A 274 24.10 17.80 4.78
N LYS A 275 24.47 19.07 4.64
CA LYS A 275 23.55 20.11 4.20
C LYS A 275 23.57 20.23 2.68
N GLN A 276 22.38 20.28 2.08
CA GLN A 276 22.25 20.61 0.68
C GLN A 276 22.35 22.14 0.53
N PRO A 277 23.27 22.68 -0.29
CA PRO A 277 23.16 24.08 -0.69
C PRO A 277 21.87 24.25 -1.50
N THR A 278 21.05 25.24 -1.15
CA THR A 278 19.88 25.63 -1.93
C THR A 278 20.34 26.11 -3.31
N CYS A 279 20.23 25.28 -4.34
CA CYS A 279 20.30 25.75 -5.72
C CYS A 279 18.98 26.44 -6.07
N GLU A 280 19.07 27.71 -6.43
CA GLU A 280 17.98 28.43 -7.08
C GLU A 280 17.70 27.78 -8.45
N LYS A 281 16.43 27.41 -8.64
CA LYS A 281 15.76 27.10 -9.91
C LYS A 281 16.52 26.18 -10.89
N ILE A 282 16.12 24.92 -10.91
CA ILE A 282 16.21 24.08 -12.12
C ILE A 282 14.77 23.95 -12.65
N GLU A 283 14.59 24.25 -13.94
CA GLU A 283 13.30 24.22 -14.64
C GLU A 283 12.57 22.89 -14.42
N GLU A 284 11.26 22.98 -14.29
CA GLU A 284 10.35 21.84 -14.17
C GLU A 284 10.55 20.90 -15.37
N HIS A 285 11.25 19.78 -15.15
CA HIS A 285 11.02 18.61 -15.97
C HIS A 285 9.56 18.20 -15.76
N SER A 286 8.81 18.18 -16.84
CA SER A 286 7.39 17.85 -16.87
C SER A 286 7.10 16.59 -16.06
N LEU A 287 6.08 16.65 -15.20
CA LEU A 287 5.47 15.54 -14.44
C LEU A 287 5.01 14.34 -15.30
N ASP A 288 5.25 14.36 -16.61
CA ASP A 288 4.96 13.29 -17.53
C ASP A 288 6.04 12.18 -17.54
N ASP A 289 7.29 12.46 -17.17
CA ASP A 289 8.36 11.44 -17.17
C ASP A 289 8.30 10.45 -15.99
N MET A 290 7.57 10.78 -14.92
CA MET A 290 7.38 9.88 -13.77
C MET A 290 6.22 8.89 -13.93
N LYS A 291 5.39 9.03 -14.97
CA LYS A 291 4.19 8.20 -15.16
C LYS A 291 4.47 6.82 -15.77
N ASP A 292 5.63 6.65 -16.40
CA ASP A 292 5.99 5.42 -17.13
C ASP A 292 6.92 4.45 -16.36
N ASN A 293 7.40 4.81 -15.17
CA ASN A 293 8.35 3.98 -14.40
C ASN A 293 7.72 2.92 -13.47
N TYR A 294 6.41 2.72 -13.52
CA TYR A 294 5.79 1.58 -12.83
C TYR A 294 5.87 0.34 -13.72
N GLN A 295 6.98 -0.39 -13.62
CA GLN A 295 7.06 -1.70 -14.25
C GLN A 295 5.99 -2.63 -13.65
N PRO A 296 5.12 -3.24 -14.48
CA PRO A 296 4.18 -4.24 -13.99
C PRO A 296 4.98 -5.43 -13.45
N ILE A 297 4.84 -5.70 -12.16
CA ILE A 297 5.38 -6.93 -11.58
C ILE A 297 4.61 -8.09 -12.22
N THR A 298 5.31 -8.93 -12.97
CA THR A 298 4.72 -10.13 -13.58
C THR A 298 4.47 -11.16 -12.49
N VAL A 299 3.27 -11.18 -11.91
CA VAL A 299 2.92 -12.13 -10.85
C VAL A 299 2.37 -13.42 -11.46
N ARG A 300 2.85 -14.57 -10.97
CA ARG A 300 2.44 -15.92 -11.42
C ARG A 300 1.06 -16.38 -10.88
N ARG A 301 0.31 -15.51 -10.19
CA ARG A 301 -1.03 -15.71 -9.60
C ARG A 301 -1.83 -14.40 -9.69
N PRO A 302 -3.18 -14.42 -9.62
CA PRO A 302 -3.96 -13.19 -9.50
C PRO A 302 -3.66 -12.51 -8.15
N LEU A 303 -2.65 -11.63 -8.14
CA LEU A 303 -2.12 -10.97 -6.94
C LEU A 303 -3.22 -10.27 -6.14
N ASN A 304 -4.21 -9.73 -6.83
CA ASN A 304 -5.37 -9.05 -6.25
C ASN A 304 -6.19 -9.96 -5.30
N LEU A 305 -6.42 -11.22 -5.70
CA LEU A 305 -7.09 -12.22 -4.86
C LEU A 305 -6.23 -12.60 -3.65
N CYS A 306 -4.92 -12.76 -3.84
CA CYS A 306 -3.99 -13.05 -2.75
C CYS A 306 -3.98 -11.91 -1.72
N LEU A 307 -3.86 -10.65 -2.15
CA LEU A 307 -3.87 -9.50 -1.25
C LEU A 307 -5.18 -9.38 -0.46
N THR A 308 -6.31 -9.64 -1.12
CA THR A 308 -7.63 -9.62 -0.47
C THR A 308 -7.74 -10.73 0.57
N GLN A 309 -7.32 -11.95 0.23
CA GLN A 309 -7.33 -13.08 1.16
C GLN A 309 -6.36 -12.86 2.32
N ASP A 310 -5.15 -12.39 2.06
CA ASP A 310 -4.15 -12.09 3.08
C ASP A 310 -4.67 -11.07 4.09
N TYR A 311 -5.26 -9.97 3.60
CA TYR A 311 -5.85 -8.94 4.45
C TYR A 311 -6.81 -9.53 5.49
N TYR A 312 -7.80 -10.31 5.03
CA TYR A 312 -8.80 -10.91 5.91
C TYR A 312 -8.22 -12.03 6.78
N ASN A 313 -7.31 -12.86 6.24
CA ASN A 313 -6.72 -13.97 6.97
C ASN A 313 -5.82 -13.50 8.12
N ILE A 314 -5.04 -12.44 7.92
CA ILE A 314 -4.21 -11.84 8.96
C ILE A 314 -5.10 -11.38 10.12
N LEU A 315 -6.15 -10.60 9.82
CA LEU A 315 -7.07 -10.10 10.83
C LEU A 315 -7.85 -11.22 11.54
N LEU A 316 -8.29 -12.24 10.80
CA LEU A 316 -8.98 -13.39 11.36
C LEU A 316 -8.11 -14.15 12.37
N LYS A 317 -6.81 -14.32 12.07
CA LYS A 317 -5.84 -14.94 13.01
C LYS A 317 -5.66 -14.14 14.28
N LEU A 318 -5.88 -12.82 14.24
CA LEU A 318 -5.88 -11.95 15.40
C LEU A 318 -7.22 -11.96 16.16
N GLY A 319 -8.24 -12.68 15.68
CA GLY A 319 -9.59 -12.69 16.27
C GLY A 319 -10.51 -11.58 15.75
N ILE A 320 -10.15 -10.92 14.64
CA ILE A 320 -10.97 -9.88 14.01
C ILE A 320 -11.80 -10.50 12.89
N ASN A 321 -13.13 -10.45 13.00
CA ASN A 321 -14.03 -10.97 11.98
C ASN A 321 -14.11 -10.05 10.74
N ARG A 322 -14.79 -10.52 9.68
CA ARG A 322 -14.89 -9.80 8.41
C ARG A 322 -15.55 -8.41 8.54
N ASN A 323 -16.57 -8.26 9.39
CA ASN A 323 -17.25 -6.98 9.58
C ASN A 323 -16.30 -5.93 10.18
N HIS A 324 -15.56 -6.32 11.22
CA HIS A 324 -14.56 -5.44 11.82
C HIS A 324 -13.38 -5.16 10.90
N ALA A 325 -12.99 -6.13 10.05
CA ALA A 325 -11.99 -5.93 9.01
C ALA A 325 -12.47 -4.89 7.98
N SER A 326 -13.70 -5.00 7.47
CA SER A 326 -14.26 -3.98 6.57
C SER A 326 -14.31 -2.59 7.22
N GLU A 327 -14.63 -2.51 8.51
CA GLU A 327 -14.62 -1.25 9.27
C GLU A 327 -13.22 -0.61 9.37
N ILE A 328 -12.15 -1.41 9.47
CA ILE A 328 -10.77 -0.92 9.45
C ILE A 328 -10.47 -0.20 8.12
N LEU A 329 -10.92 -0.75 6.99
CA LEU A 329 -10.74 -0.14 5.66
C LEU A 329 -11.59 1.11 5.50
N GLU A 330 -12.88 1.04 5.87
CA GLU A 330 -13.85 2.12 5.72
C GLU A 330 -13.50 3.34 6.58
N LYS A 331 -13.00 3.12 7.80
CA LYS A 331 -12.57 4.19 8.71
C LYS A 331 -11.13 4.63 8.50
N GLY A 332 -10.37 3.97 7.61
CA GLY A 332 -8.97 4.28 7.37
C GLY A 332 -8.08 4.07 8.60
N LEU A 333 -8.35 3.05 9.43
CA LEU A 333 -7.61 2.85 10.67
C LEU A 333 -6.16 2.44 10.39
N ARG A 334 -5.22 3.22 10.95
CA ARG A 334 -3.77 3.09 10.78
C ARG A 334 -3.04 3.37 12.09
N GLY A 335 -1.73 3.11 12.12
CA GLY A 335 -0.89 3.45 13.25
C GLY A 335 -1.41 2.94 14.60
N LYS A 336 -1.39 3.82 15.60
CA LYS A 336 -1.94 3.55 16.94
C LYS A 336 -3.45 3.26 16.91
N ALA A 337 -4.23 3.96 16.08
CA ALA A 337 -5.68 3.77 16.03
C ALA A 337 -6.07 2.35 15.56
N LEU A 338 -5.28 1.77 14.65
CA LEU A 338 -5.44 0.36 14.25
C LEU A 338 -5.14 -0.59 15.41
N ILE A 339 -4.04 -0.36 16.14
CA ILE A 339 -3.70 -1.19 17.31
C ILE A 339 -4.79 -1.08 18.38
N ASP A 340 -5.17 0.13 18.77
CA ASP A 340 -6.24 0.36 19.76
C ASP A 340 -7.54 -0.35 19.37
N TYR A 341 -7.89 -0.34 18.08
CA TYR A 341 -9.08 -1.03 17.58
C TYR A 341 -8.95 -2.56 17.66
N ILE A 342 -7.81 -3.12 17.27
CA ILE A 342 -7.54 -4.56 17.41
C ILE A 342 -7.62 -4.97 18.88
N GLU A 343 -6.97 -4.23 19.78
CA GLU A 343 -6.95 -4.55 21.21
C GLU A 343 -8.33 -4.45 21.85
N LYS A 344 -9.09 -3.41 21.50
CA LYS A 344 -10.48 -3.25 21.94
C LYS A 344 -11.37 -4.38 21.46
N THR A 345 -11.24 -4.80 20.21
CA THR A 345 -12.09 -5.82 19.60
C THR A 345 -11.77 -7.22 20.14
N THR A 346 -10.50 -7.49 20.44
CA THR A 346 -10.04 -8.81 20.90
C THR A 346 -10.01 -8.95 22.42
N GLY A 347 -10.05 -7.83 23.15
CA GLY A 347 -9.86 -7.80 24.60
C GLY A 347 -8.43 -8.11 25.04
N LYS A 348 -7.46 -8.12 24.12
CA LYS A 348 -6.06 -8.51 24.35
C LYS A 348 -5.14 -7.44 23.79
N ASN A 349 -4.08 -7.10 24.54
CA ASN A 349 -3.05 -6.24 23.97
C ASN A 349 -2.20 -7.01 22.94
N LEU A 350 -1.43 -6.28 22.14
CA LEU A 350 -0.60 -6.86 21.08
C LEU A 350 0.42 -7.90 21.58
N LEU A 351 0.95 -7.73 22.81
CA LEU A 351 1.88 -8.71 23.40
C LEU A 351 1.19 -10.01 23.78
N ASP A 352 -0.05 -9.95 24.25
CA ASP A 352 -0.82 -11.13 24.59
C ASP A 352 -1.19 -11.92 23.33
N LEU A 353 -1.60 -11.23 22.26
CA LEU A 353 -1.79 -11.84 20.93
C LEU A 353 -0.50 -12.51 20.43
N TYR A 354 0.63 -11.82 20.54
CA TYR A 354 1.94 -12.35 20.15
C TYR A 354 2.32 -13.63 20.92
N ARG A 355 2.08 -13.64 22.24
CA ARG A 355 2.35 -14.81 23.09
C ARG A 355 1.46 -16.00 22.73
N GLU A 356 0.22 -15.78 22.31
CA GLU A 356 -0.68 -16.85 21.90
C GLU A 356 -0.25 -17.52 20.60
N VAL A 357 0.23 -16.73 19.63
CA VAL A 357 0.77 -17.26 18.38
C VAL A 357 2.02 -18.10 18.62
N ASN A 358 2.87 -17.70 19.56
CA ASN A 358 4.15 -18.36 19.86
C ASN A 358 4.08 -19.46 20.95
N LYS A 359 2.90 -19.75 21.51
CA LYS A 359 2.68 -20.88 22.44
C LYS A 359 2.33 -22.19 21.72
N LYS A 360 2.14 -22.14 20.41
CA LYS A 360 1.99 -23.29 19.52
C LYS A 360 3.34 -23.62 18.90
#